data_AF-A0A086AKY9-F1
#
_entry.id   AF-A0A086AKY9-F1
#
_cell.length_a   1.000
_cell.length_b   1.000
_cell.length_c   1.000
_cell.angle_alpha   90.00
_cell.angle_beta   90.00
_cell.angle_gamma   90.00
#
_symmetry.space_group_name_H-M   'P 1'
#
loop_
_entity.id
_entity.type
_entity.pdbx_description
1 polymer ?
#
loop_
_entity_poly.entity_id
_entity_poly.type
_entity_poly.pdbx_seq_one_letter_code
_entity_poly.pdbx_strand_id
1 'polypeptide(L)'
;MKSITLKKIEVENFQILQSVVAQYRIKKLRVMQTIKYNDVYFNNMLTVDVTTNLFFRFRMKIENQNKPISNFKLKIYEAVILLQCCNDYEARNEYEKFIVRKYYNEIYELLINL
;
A
#
# COMPACT_ATOMS: atom_id res chain seq x y z
N MET A 1 -4.98 -18.66 -4.94
CA MET A 1 -4.57 -17.87 -3.76
C MET A 1 -5.75 -17.02 -3.30
N LYS A 2 -6.06 -17.04 -2.00
CA LYS A 2 -7.07 -16.15 -1.40
C LYS A 2 -6.70 -14.68 -1.66
N SER A 3 -7.71 -13.83 -1.81
CA SER A 3 -7.56 -12.40 -2.10
C SER A 3 -8.61 -11.61 -1.32
N ILE A 4 -8.25 -10.42 -0.84
CA ILE A 4 -9.19 -9.48 -0.26
C ILE A 4 -9.57 -8.42 -1.31
N THR A 5 -10.70 -7.74 -1.14
CA THR A 5 -11.12 -6.67 -2.04
C THR A 5 -11.56 -5.47 -1.22
N LEU A 6 -10.82 -4.38 -1.35
CA LEU A 6 -11.22 -3.06 -0.87
C LEU A 6 -12.27 -2.51 -1.83
N LYS A 7 -13.45 -2.19 -1.31
CA LYS A 7 -14.60 -1.82 -2.13
C LYS A 7 -14.78 -0.31 -2.12
N LYS A 8 -15.29 0.22 -3.24
CA LYS A 8 -15.73 1.62 -3.34
C LYS A 8 -14.65 2.64 -2.90
N ILE A 9 -13.45 2.53 -3.45
CA ILE A 9 -12.38 3.51 -3.24
C ILE A 9 -12.54 4.66 -4.23
N GLU A 10 -12.57 5.88 -3.73
CA GLU A 10 -12.58 7.12 -4.52
C GLU A 10 -11.19 7.40 -5.13
N VAL A 11 -11.13 8.11 -6.26
CA VAL A 11 -9.87 8.49 -6.92
C VAL A 11 -8.91 9.21 -5.96
N GLU A 12 -9.41 10.14 -5.14
CA GLU A 12 -8.63 10.89 -4.16
C GLU A 12 -7.97 9.97 -3.13
N ASN A 13 -8.73 8.98 -2.66
CA ASN A 13 -8.23 7.96 -1.75
C ASN A 13 -7.16 7.07 -2.41
N PHE A 14 -7.28 6.79 -3.71
CA PHE A 14 -6.22 6.10 -4.46
C PHE A 14 -4.92 6.92 -4.54
N GLN A 15 -4.99 8.24 -4.68
CA GLN A 15 -3.81 9.12 -4.69
C GLN A 15 -3.10 9.12 -3.33
N ILE A 16 -3.88 9.12 -2.23
CA ILE A 16 -3.33 9.01 -0.87
C ILE A 16 -2.67 7.63 -0.69
N LEU A 17 -3.34 6.54 -1.04
CA LEU A 17 -2.77 5.18 -0.96
C LEU A 17 -1.52 5.01 -1.83
N GLN A 18 -1.47 5.66 -3.00
CA GLN A 18 -0.27 5.69 -3.82
C GLN A 18 0.89 6.40 -3.11
N SER A 19 0.62 7.54 -2.47
CA SER A 19 1.61 8.30 -1.69
C SER A 19 2.13 7.50 -0.49
N VAL A 20 1.23 6.78 0.19
CA VAL A 20 1.54 5.85 1.29
C VAL A 20 2.55 4.79 0.86
N VAL A 21 2.27 4.12 -0.25
CA VAL A 21 3.17 3.10 -0.79
C VAL A 21 4.49 3.71 -1.27
N ALA A 22 4.45 4.90 -1.88
CA ALA A 22 5.66 5.58 -2.35
C ALA A 22 6.61 5.94 -1.20
N GLN A 23 6.10 6.50 -0.10
CA GLN A 23 6.92 6.84 1.08
C GLN A 23 7.58 5.59 1.66
N TYR A 24 6.80 4.52 1.85
CA TYR A 24 7.32 3.26 2.38
C TYR A 24 8.38 2.63 1.47
N ARG A 25 8.14 2.62 0.15
CA ARG A 25 9.09 2.14 -0.86
C ARG A 25 10.42 2.91 -0.78
N ILE A 26 10.39 4.24 -0.69
CA ILE A 26 11.60 5.06 -0.57
C ILE A 26 12.36 4.74 0.72
N LYS A 27 11.66 4.60 1.86
CA LYS A 27 12.26 4.20 3.14
C LYS A 27 12.99 2.85 3.01
N LYS A 28 12.36 1.87 2.37
CA LYS A 28 12.92 0.52 2.17
C LYS A 28 14.11 0.50 1.21
N LEU A 29 14.02 1.25 0.11
CA LEU A 29 15.15 1.43 -0.82
C LEU A 29 16.38 2.05 -0.14
N ARG A 30 16.19 3.08 0.69
CA ARG A 30 17.30 3.70 1.44
C ARG A 30 17.97 2.71 2.38
N VAL A 31 17.18 1.88 3.06
CA VAL A 31 17.69 0.82 3.94
C VAL A 31 18.51 -0.22 3.15
N MET A 32 18.06 -0.60 1.95
CA MET A 32 18.81 -1.55 1.11
C MET A 32 20.17 -1.02 0.65
N GLN A 33 20.32 0.30 0.48
CA GLN A 33 21.57 0.92 0.05
C GLN A 33 22.66 0.89 1.14
N THR A 34 22.29 0.70 2.41
CA THR A 34 23.21 0.78 3.55
C THR A 34 23.49 -0.56 4.23
N ILE A 35 22.74 -1.60 3.88
CA ILE A 35 22.82 -2.93 4.52
C ILE A 35 23.61 -3.92 3.65
N LYS A 36 24.44 -4.75 4.30
CA LYS A 36 25.14 -5.89 3.65
C LYS A 36 24.15 -6.98 3.27
N TYR A 37 24.44 -7.75 2.22
CA TYR A 37 23.60 -8.86 1.76
C TYR A 37 23.35 -9.90 2.87
N ASN A 38 22.18 -9.83 3.49
CA ASN A 38 21.69 -10.68 4.56
C ASN A 38 20.15 -10.81 4.46
N ASP A 39 19.51 -11.51 5.38
CA ASP A 39 18.05 -11.71 5.36
C ASP A 39 17.27 -10.40 5.37
N VAL A 40 17.77 -9.38 6.08
CA VAL A 40 17.17 -8.04 6.10
C VAL A 40 17.22 -7.41 4.72
N TYR A 41 18.33 -7.55 3.99
CA TYR A 41 18.44 -7.08 2.61
C TYR A 41 17.39 -7.74 1.71
N PHE A 42 17.29 -9.06 1.73
CA PHE A 42 16.34 -9.80 0.88
C PHE A 42 14.88 -9.49 1.25
N ASN A 43 14.55 -9.39 2.53
CA ASN A 43 13.21 -9.01 2.98
C ASN A 43 12.83 -7.60 2.51
N ASN A 44 13.76 -6.64 2.56
CA ASN A 44 13.51 -5.31 2.03
C ASN A 44 13.41 -5.33 0.49
N MET A 45 14.18 -6.16 -0.21
CA MET A 45 14.08 -6.33 -1.67
C MET A 45 12.69 -6.82 -2.08
N LEU A 46 12.18 -7.88 -1.43
CA LEU A 46 10.82 -8.39 -1.66
C LEU A 46 9.76 -7.33 -1.34
N THR A 47 9.94 -6.60 -0.26
CA THR A 47 9.06 -5.48 0.10
C THR A 47 9.04 -4.39 -0.97
N VAL A 48 10.21 -4.01 -1.50
CA VAL A 48 10.34 -3.03 -2.59
C VAL A 48 9.67 -3.52 -3.86
N ASP A 49 9.78 -4.81 -4.20
CA ASP A 49 9.11 -5.40 -5.35
C ASP A 49 7.58 -5.30 -5.22
N VAL A 50 7.02 -5.76 -4.09
CA VAL A 50 5.57 -5.70 -3.84
C VAL A 50 5.06 -4.26 -3.82
N THR A 51 5.77 -3.34 -3.15
CA THR A 51 5.38 -1.92 -3.11
C THR A 51 5.50 -1.24 -4.48
N THR A 52 6.48 -1.61 -5.29
CA THR A 52 6.60 -1.10 -6.67
C THR A 52 5.42 -1.56 -7.51
N ASN A 53 5.03 -2.83 -7.41
CA ASN A 53 3.83 -3.34 -8.08
C ASN A 53 2.56 -2.60 -7.63
N LEU A 54 2.36 -2.47 -6.31
CA LEU A 54 1.23 -1.72 -5.76
C LEU A 54 1.18 -0.27 -6.25
N PHE A 55 2.32 0.42 -6.27
CA PHE A 55 2.42 1.80 -6.75
C PHE A 55 1.92 1.93 -8.20
N PHE A 56 2.37 1.03 -9.09
CA PHE A 56 1.91 1.03 -10.48
C PHE A 56 0.44 0.65 -10.62
N ARG A 57 -0.05 -0.29 -9.81
CA ARG A 57 -1.46 -0.66 -9.83
C ARG A 57 -2.36 0.48 -9.35
N PHE A 58 -1.93 1.26 -8.36
CA PHE A 58 -2.61 2.49 -7.96
C PHE A 58 -2.54 3.55 -9.05
N ARG A 59 -1.37 3.74 -9.67
CA ARG A 59 -1.22 4.65 -10.82
C ARG A 59 -2.21 4.33 -11.94
N MET A 60 -2.27 3.05 -12.32
CA MET A 60 -3.21 2.57 -13.35
C MET A 60 -4.66 2.80 -12.94
N LYS A 61 -4.99 2.69 -11.65
CA LYS A 61 -6.33 3.01 -11.15
C LYS A 61 -6.63 4.50 -11.20
N ILE A 62 -5.65 5.37 -10.97
CA ILE A 62 -5.83 6.82 -11.03
C ILE A 62 -5.98 7.27 -12.50
N GLU A 63 -5.10 6.79 -13.38
CA GLU A 63 -5.04 7.22 -14.78
C GLU A 63 -6.16 6.62 -15.65
N ASN A 64 -6.61 5.39 -15.38
CA ASN A 64 -7.61 4.71 -16.22
C ASN A 64 -9.01 4.67 -15.59
N GLN A 65 -9.30 5.52 -14.59
CA GLN A 65 -10.62 5.53 -13.96
C GLN A 65 -11.64 6.28 -14.82
N ASN A 66 -12.48 5.53 -15.54
CA ASN A 66 -13.70 6.06 -16.16
C ASN A 66 -14.81 6.37 -15.14
N LYS A 67 -14.65 5.92 -13.88
CA LYS A 67 -15.63 6.08 -12.80
C LYS A 67 -14.92 6.65 -11.56
N PRO A 68 -15.58 7.54 -10.79
CA PRO A 68 -14.97 8.19 -9.62
C PRO A 68 -14.72 7.22 -8.45
N ILE A 69 -15.32 6.03 -8.50
CA ILE A 69 -15.26 5.02 -7.46
C ILE A 69 -14.93 3.68 -8.11
N SER A 70 -13.94 2.96 -7.57
CA SER A 70 -13.57 1.63 -8.05
C SER A 70 -13.12 0.67 -6.94
N ASN A 71 -13.18 -0.63 -7.22
CA ASN A 71 -12.71 -1.66 -6.31
C ASN A 71 -11.23 -1.96 -6.55
N PHE A 72 -10.53 -2.37 -5.49
CA PHE A 72 -9.14 -2.77 -5.52
C PHE A 72 -8.95 -4.15 -4.90
N LYS A 73 -8.63 -5.14 -5.74
CA LYS A 73 -8.40 -6.53 -5.33
C LYS A 73 -6.94 -6.71 -4.94
N LEU A 74 -6.66 -7.29 -3.78
CA LEU A 74 -5.32 -7.53 -3.26
C LEU A 74 -5.12 -9.01 -3.01
N LYS A 75 -3.96 -9.56 -3.37
CA LYS A 75 -3.50 -10.84 -2.82
C LYS A 75 -3.13 -10.64 -1.35
N ILE A 76 -3.17 -11.71 -0.54
CA ILE A 76 -2.92 -11.61 0.92
C ILE A 76 -1.60 -10.90 1.22
N TYR A 77 -0.50 -11.28 0.56
CA TYR A 77 0.80 -10.65 0.80
C TYR A 77 0.81 -9.15 0.43
N GLU A 78 0.08 -8.75 -0.63
CA GLU A 78 -0.06 -7.35 -1.01
C GLU A 78 -0.85 -6.57 0.03
N ALA A 79 -1.88 -7.19 0.60
CA ALA A 79 -2.68 -6.60 1.68
C ALA A 79 -1.87 -6.42 2.96
N VAL A 80 -1.06 -7.40 3.36
CA VAL A 80 -0.17 -7.29 4.52
C VAL A 80 0.86 -6.17 4.32
N ILE A 81 1.48 -6.08 3.13
CA ILE A 81 2.41 -5.00 2.83
C ILE A 81 1.71 -3.64 2.81
N LEU A 82 0.52 -3.53 2.22
CA LEU A 82 -0.24 -2.28 2.22
C LEU A 82 -0.65 -1.86 3.64
N LEU A 83 -1.05 -2.81 4.51
CA LEU A 83 -1.32 -2.55 5.92
C LEU A 83 -0.09 -1.94 6.61
N GLN A 84 1.09 -2.53 6.38
CA GLN A 84 2.34 -2.00 6.92
C GLN A 84 2.67 -0.61 6.38
N CYS A 85 2.45 -0.36 5.08
CA CYS A 85 2.63 0.97 4.51
C CYS A 85 1.72 1.99 5.20
N CYS A 86 0.45 1.67 5.45
CA CYS A 86 -0.48 2.53 6.16
C CYS A 86 -0.05 2.80 7.62
N ASN A 87 0.51 1.79 8.29
CA ASN A 87 0.99 1.94 9.67
C ASN A 87 2.23 2.85 9.77
N ASP A 88 3.14 2.76 8.80
CA ASP A 88 4.40 3.50 8.77
C ASP A 88 4.29 4.88 8.11
N TYR A 89 3.12 5.27 7.61
CA TYR A 89 2.92 6.51 6.86
C TYR A 89 2.96 7.74 7.77
N GLU A 90 3.73 8.75 7.37
CA GLU A 90 3.76 10.04 8.04
C GLU A 90 2.86 11.01 7.25
N ALA A 91 1.61 11.15 7.70
CA ALA A 91 0.63 11.98 7.04
C ALA A 91 0.97 13.47 7.09
N ARG A 92 0.70 14.18 6.00
CA ARG A 92 0.99 15.62 5.88
C ARG A 92 -0.09 16.50 6.50
N ASN A 93 -1.30 15.97 6.63
CA ASN A 93 -2.48 16.66 7.14
C ASN A 93 -3.47 15.67 7.77
N GLU A 94 -4.45 16.19 8.51
CA GLU A 94 -5.45 15.39 9.21
C GLU A 94 -6.36 14.59 8.26
N TYR A 95 -6.63 15.10 7.05
CA TYR A 95 -7.43 14.38 6.05
C TYR A 95 -6.71 13.11 5.58
N GLU A 96 -5.44 13.22 5.19
CA GLU A 96 -4.61 12.06 4.83
C GLU A 96 -4.54 11.05 5.99
N LYS A 97 -4.31 11.53 7.22
CA LYS A 97 -4.25 10.68 8.41
C LYS A 97 -5.54 9.90 8.63
N PHE A 98 -6.69 10.55 8.48
CA PHE A 98 -8.00 9.89 8.55
C PHE A 98 -8.15 8.81 7.48
N ILE A 99 -7.84 9.13 6.22
CA ILE A 99 -7.95 8.19 5.10
C ILE A 99 -7.02 6.98 5.29
N VAL A 100 -5.78 7.21 5.71
CA VAL A 100 -4.83 6.14 5.97
C VAL A 100 -5.29 5.24 7.11
N ARG A 101 -5.84 5.82 8.18
CA ARG A 101 -6.35 5.01 9.30
C ARG A 101 -7.59 4.22 8.93
N LYS A 102 -8.49 4.79 8.11
CA LYS A 102 -9.64 4.09 7.54
C LYS A 102 -9.19 2.82 6.80
N TYR A 103 -8.25 2.95 5.86
CA TYR A 103 -7.78 1.80 5.09
C TYR A 103 -6.94 0.82 5.89
N TYR A 104 -6.16 1.29 6.88
CA TYR A 104 -5.49 0.39 7.83
C TYR A 104 -6.51 -0.53 8.52
N ASN A 105 -7.58 0.05 9.09
CA ASN A 105 -8.60 -0.71 9.79
C ASN A 105 -9.35 -1.66 8.83
N GLU A 106 -9.74 -1.19 7.64
CA GLU A 106 -10.45 -2.03 6.65
C GLU A 106 -9.59 -3.22 6.20
N ILE A 107 -8.30 -3.01 5.93
CA ILE A 107 -7.38 -4.08 5.55
C ILE A 107 -7.18 -5.05 6.72
N TYR A 108 -7.00 -4.55 7.94
CA TYR A 108 -6.82 -5.37 9.13
C TYR A 108 -8.02 -6.29 9.36
N GLU A 109 -9.24 -5.74 9.35
CA GLU A 109 -10.49 -6.50 9.48
C GLU A 109 -10.62 -7.58 8.39
N LEU A 110 -10.31 -7.23 7.14
CA LEU A 110 -10.34 -8.20 6.05
C LEU A 110 -9.28 -9.30 6.20
N LEU A 111 -8.14 -9.03 6.85
CA LEU A 111 -7.08 -10.00 7.06
C LEU A 111 -7.36 -10.96 8.22
N ILE A 112 -7.95 -10.49 9.32
CA ILE A 112 -8.28 -11.34 10.49
C ILE A 112 -9.47 -12.28 10.21
N ASN A 113 -10.34 -11.92 9.27
CA ASN A 113 -11.53 -12.69 8.90
C ASN A 113 -11.31 -13.62 7.67
N LEU A 114 -10.06 -13.95 7.33
CA LEU A 114 -9.67 -14.81 6.19
C LEU A 114 -9.67 -16.31 6.52
#